data_AF-X1IMP4-F1
#
_entry.id   AF-X1IMP4-F1
#
_cell.length_a   1.000
_cell.length_b   1.000
_cell.length_c   1.000
_cell.angle_alpha   90.00
_cell.angle_beta   90.00
_cell.angle_gamma   90.00
#
_symmetry.space_group_name_H-M   'P 1'
#
loop_
_entity.id
_entity.type
_entity.pdbx_description
1 polymer ?
#
loop_
_entity_poly.entity_id
_entity_poly.type
_entity_poly.pdbx_seq_one_letter_code
_entity_poly.pdbx_strand_id
1 'polypeptide(L)'
;PAETQACRKWLDRQIEIIHPRMIITLGRYSLARYFPGENIGKIHGKARKVGDIIYYPMYHPAAALHQGSLRRIIEADMLQIPRVLVQGERIAEAVESQQLSLF
;
A
#
# COMPACT_ATOMS: atom_id res chain seq x y z
N PRO A 1 -13.93 -2.53 9.42
CA PRO A 1 -14.47 -3.46 10.45
C PRO A 1 -14.04 -3.00 11.85
N ALA A 2 -14.79 -3.38 12.89
CA ALA A 2 -14.52 -2.96 14.27
C ALA A 2 -13.10 -3.33 14.73
N GLU A 3 -12.62 -4.53 14.39
CA GLU A 3 -11.26 -5.00 14.72
C GLU A 3 -10.17 -4.12 14.08
N THR A 4 -10.33 -3.78 12.79
CA THR A 4 -9.39 -2.90 12.08
C THR A 4 -9.32 -1.51 12.72
N GLN A 5 -10.46 -0.99 13.19
CA GLN A 5 -10.51 0.31 13.86
C GLN A 5 -9.88 0.24 15.25
N ALA A 6 -10.18 -0.80 16.03
CA ALA A 6 -9.63 -1.01 17.37
C ALA A 6 -8.09 -1.16 17.36
N CYS A 7 -7.55 -1.84 16.34
CA CYS A 7 -6.11 -2.05 16.19
C CYS A 7 -5.38 -0.89 15.49
N ARG A 8 -6.10 0.06 14.88
CA ARG A 8 -5.53 1.10 14.01
C ARG A 8 -4.39 1.89 14.67
N LYS A 9 -4.60 2.26 15.94
CA LYS A 9 -3.68 3.06 16.77
C LYS A 9 -2.27 2.50 16.87
N TRP A 10 -2.14 1.17 16.88
CA TRP A 10 -0.84 0.53 17.03
C TRP A 10 -0.01 0.69 15.77
N LEU A 11 -0.64 0.51 14.60
CA LEU A 11 0.05 0.69 13.33
C LEU A 11 0.39 2.17 13.08
N ASP A 12 -0.51 3.10 13.43
CA ASP A 12 -0.21 4.53 13.33
C ASP A 12 1.04 4.88 14.17
N ARG A 13 1.09 4.40 15.42
CA ARG A 13 2.23 4.63 16.29
C ARG A 13 3.53 4.00 15.78
N GLN A 14 3.45 2.82 15.17
CA GLN A 14 4.62 2.17 14.55
C GLN A 14 5.14 2.98 13.37
N ILE A 15 4.25 3.49 12.51
CA ILE A 15 4.63 4.30 11.35
C ILE A 15 5.24 5.63 11.79
N GLU A 16 4.68 6.27 12.82
CA GLU A 16 5.24 7.50 13.41
C GLU A 16 6.67 7.29 13.92
N ILE A 17 6.93 6.19 14.63
CA ILE A 17 8.25 5.91 15.23
C ILE A 17 9.27 5.50 14.17
N ILE A 18 8.88 4.65 13.22
CA ILE A 18 9.78 4.14 12.18
C ILE A 18 10.06 5.20 11.12
N HIS A 19 9.09 6.07 10.85
CA HIS A 19 9.12 7.08 9.79
C HIS A 19 9.61 6.49 8.44
N PRO A 20 8.89 5.49 7.89
CA PRO A 20 9.39 4.72 6.76
C PRO A 20 9.40 5.53 5.48
N ARG A 21 10.44 5.34 4.65
CA ARG A 21 10.48 5.90 3.28
C ARG A 21 9.44 5.26 2.35
N MET A 22 9.02 4.03 2.65
CA MET A 22 8.07 3.27 1.84
C MET A 22 7.23 2.32 2.71
N ILE A 23 5.95 2.21 2.38
CA ILE A 23 5.01 1.23 2.93
C ILE A 23 4.48 0.36 1.80
N ILE A 24 4.62 -0.96 1.93
CA ILE A 24 4.09 -1.93 0.95
C ILE A 24 2.79 -2.50 1.51
N THR A 25 1.66 -2.28 0.82
CA THR A 25 0.37 -2.83 1.23
C THR A 25 0.13 -4.17 0.57
N LEU A 26 -0.06 -5.22 1.36
CA LEU A 26 -0.33 -6.58 0.89
C LEU A 26 -1.83 -6.86 0.87
N GLY A 27 -2.43 -6.83 -0.31
CA GLY A 27 -3.85 -7.13 -0.55
C GLY A 27 -4.83 -6.01 -0.18
N ARG A 28 -6.13 -6.28 -0.40
CA ARG A 28 -7.19 -5.27 -0.34
C ARG A 28 -7.41 -4.62 1.03
N TYR A 29 -7.18 -5.33 2.12
CA TYR A 29 -7.48 -4.83 3.46
C TYR A 29 -6.47 -3.79 3.92
N SER A 30 -5.17 -4.05 3.74
CA SER A 30 -4.12 -3.07 4.04
C SER A 30 -4.15 -1.90 3.06
N LEU A 31 -4.50 -2.17 1.80
CA LEU A 31 -4.67 -1.15 0.78
C LEU A 31 -5.77 -0.13 1.14
N ALA A 32 -6.94 -0.61 1.53
CA ALA A 32 -8.12 0.22 1.79
C ALA A 32 -7.91 1.27 2.90
N ARG A 33 -6.89 1.10 3.76
CA ARG A 33 -6.51 2.09 4.76
C ARG A 33 -6.01 3.39 4.13
N TYR A 34 -5.24 3.30 3.05
CA TYR A 34 -4.58 4.44 2.42
C TYR A 34 -5.26 4.85 1.11
N PHE A 35 -5.90 3.90 0.45
CA PHE A 35 -6.58 4.12 -0.83
C PHE A 35 -7.97 3.46 -0.80
N PRO A 36 -8.93 4.03 -0.05
CA PRO A 36 -10.27 3.48 0.05
C PRO A 36 -10.96 3.46 -1.33
N GLY A 37 -11.63 2.35 -1.65
CA GLY A 37 -12.37 2.17 -2.91
C GLY A 37 -11.52 1.76 -4.11
N GLU A 38 -10.18 1.76 -4.00
CA GLU A 38 -9.31 1.35 -5.09
C GLU A 38 -9.28 -0.18 -5.29
N ASN A 39 -9.16 -0.59 -6.55
CA ASN A 39 -9.13 -2.00 -6.91
C ASN A 39 -7.68 -2.50 -7.02
N ILE A 40 -7.31 -3.48 -6.19
CA ILE A 40 -5.95 -4.05 -6.17
C ILE A 40 -5.48 -4.53 -7.54
N GLY A 41 -6.38 -5.12 -8.35
CA GLY A 41 -6.04 -5.60 -9.68
C GLY A 41 -5.72 -4.49 -10.69
N LYS A 42 -6.12 -3.25 -10.42
CA LYS A 42 -5.78 -2.10 -11.25
C LYS A 42 -4.53 -1.36 -10.79
N ILE A 43 -4.20 -1.44 -9.50
CA ILE A 43 -3.20 -0.57 -8.88
C ILE A 43 -1.97 -1.29 -8.31
N HIS A 44 -1.94 -2.63 -8.27
CA HIS A 44 -0.73 -3.35 -7.87
C HIS A 44 0.46 -2.95 -8.76
N GLY A 45 1.66 -2.90 -8.20
CA GLY A 45 2.87 -2.49 -8.92
C GLY A 45 2.94 -1.00 -9.25
N LYS A 46 1.95 -0.19 -8.89
CA LYS A 46 1.91 1.26 -9.16
C LYS A 46 2.13 2.04 -7.87
N ALA A 47 3.36 2.50 -7.67
CA ALA A 47 3.71 3.32 -6.52
C ALA A 47 3.01 4.68 -6.56
N ARG A 48 2.64 5.20 -5.38
CA ARG A 48 2.09 6.54 -5.18
C ARG A 48 2.76 7.18 -3.99
N LYS A 49 3.04 8.48 -4.05
CA LYS A 49 3.63 9.22 -2.93
C LYS A 49 2.53 9.97 -2.18
N VAL A 50 2.50 9.88 -0.85
CA VAL A 50 1.62 10.68 0.02
C VAL A 50 2.50 11.29 1.11
N GLY A 51 2.63 12.61 1.11
CA GLY A 51 3.65 13.29 1.90
C GLY A 51 5.04 12.74 1.55
N ASP A 52 5.81 12.34 2.55
CA ASP A 52 7.17 11.80 2.36
C ASP A 52 7.23 10.27 2.20
N ILE A 53 6.08 9.58 2.26
CA ILE A 53 6.02 8.12 2.23
C ILE A 53 5.57 7.63 0.86
N ILE A 54 6.32 6.69 0.31
CA ILE A 54 5.94 5.97 -0.90
C ILE A 54 5.04 4.79 -0.52
N TYR A 55 3.84 4.72 -1.07
CA TYR A 55 2.97 3.57 -0.93
C TYR A 55 3.06 2.69 -2.17
N TYR A 56 3.34 1.41 -1.98
CA TYR A 56 3.49 0.44 -3.05
C TYR A 56 2.51 -0.72 -2.87
N PRO A 57 1.38 -0.72 -3.60
CA PRO A 57 0.40 -1.79 -3.53
C PRO A 57 0.88 -3.08 -4.18
N MET A 58 0.66 -4.20 -3.49
CA MET A 58 0.97 -5.55 -3.97
C MET A 58 -0.16 -6.52 -3.62
N TYR A 59 -0.30 -7.59 -4.40
CA TYR A 59 -1.17 -8.69 -4.00
C TYR A 59 -0.68 -9.32 -2.69
N HIS A 60 -1.62 -9.81 -1.88
CA HIS A 60 -1.27 -10.56 -0.69
C HIS A 60 -0.60 -11.89 -1.08
N PRO A 61 0.52 -12.30 -0.47
CA PRO A 61 1.22 -13.54 -0.83
C PRO A 61 0.34 -14.78 -0.82
N ALA A 62 -0.62 -14.87 0.13
CA ALA A 62 -1.59 -15.97 0.19
C ALA A 62 -2.42 -16.15 -1.10
N ALA A 63 -2.59 -15.11 -1.92
CA ALA A 63 -3.30 -15.24 -3.20
C ALA A 63 -2.58 -16.20 -4.17
N ALA A 64 -1.24 -16.29 -4.10
CA ALA A 64 -0.47 -17.24 -4.88
C ALA A 64 -0.70 -18.70 -4.47
N LEU A 65 -1.16 -18.96 -3.24
CA LEU A 65 -1.49 -20.32 -2.78
C LEU A 65 -2.76 -20.84 -3.43
N HIS A 66 -3.72 -19.96 -3.71
CA HIS A 66 -4.99 -20.31 -4.34
C HIS A 66 -4.94 -20.19 -5.87
N GLN A 67 -4.14 -19.25 -6.38
CA GLN A 67 -3.99 -18.99 -7.81
C GLN A 67 -2.51 -18.87 -8.16
N GLY A 68 -1.91 -19.99 -8.56
CA GLY A 68 -0.47 -20.07 -8.83
C GLY A 68 0.04 -19.10 -9.90
N SER A 69 -0.81 -18.64 -10.82
CA SER A 69 -0.44 -17.63 -11.82
C SER A 69 -0.13 -16.26 -11.19
N LEU A 70 -0.70 -15.92 -10.04
CA LEU A 70 -0.41 -14.68 -9.32
C LEU A 70 1.00 -14.67 -8.72
N ARG A 71 1.62 -15.83 -8.53
CA ARG A 71 2.98 -15.93 -7.98
C ARG A 71 3.98 -15.11 -8.80
N ARG A 72 3.95 -15.25 -10.12
CA ARG A 72 4.86 -14.53 -11.03
C ARG A 72 4.64 -13.02 -10.97
N ILE A 73 3.40 -12.59 -10.80
CA ILE A 73 3.04 -11.17 -10.67
C ILE A 73 3.59 -10.61 -9.35
N ILE A 74 3.41 -11.33 -8.23
CA ILE A 74 3.95 -10.94 -6.92
C ILE A 74 5.48 -10.86 -6.97
N GLU A 75 6.14 -11.86 -7.55
CA GLU A 75 7.60 -11.87 -7.70
C GLU A 75 8.08 -10.69 -8.56
N ALA A 76 7.41 -10.40 -9.67
CA ALA A 76 7.71 -9.25 -10.52
C ALA A 76 7.54 -7.92 -9.78
N ASP A 77 6.46 -7.76 -9.02
CA ASP A 77 6.22 -6.56 -8.20
C ASP A 77 7.29 -6.40 -7.11
N MET A 78 7.73 -7.49 -6.46
CA MET A 78 8.79 -7.45 -5.44
C MET A 78 10.12 -6.98 -6.03
N LEU A 79 10.46 -7.43 -7.24
CA LEU A 79 11.69 -7.05 -7.93
C LEU A 79 11.74 -5.56 -8.30
N GLN A 80 10.60 -4.88 -8.38
CA GLN A 80 10.58 -3.43 -8.63
C GLN A 80 10.87 -2.59 -7.38
N ILE A 81 10.79 -3.15 -6.16
CA ILE A 81 10.91 -2.39 -4.91
C ILE A 81 12.20 -1.54 -4.87
N PRO A 82 13.42 -2.07 -5.15
CA PRO A 82 14.63 -1.26 -5.09
C PRO A 82 14.60 -0.08 -6.06
N ARG A 83 14.09 -0.31 -7.28
CA ARG A 83 13.96 0.73 -8.31
C ARG A 83 12.98 1.81 -7.88
N VAL A 84 11.81 1.42 -7.38
CA VAL A 84 10.79 2.37 -6.90
C VAL A 84 11.34 3.20 -5.74
N LEU A 85 12.04 2.57 -4.80
CA LEU A 85 12.61 3.26 -3.64
C LEU A 85 13.65 4.31 -4.02
N VAL A 86 14.47 4.02 -5.03
CA VAL A 86 15.46 4.99 -5.58
C VAL A 86 14.77 6.12 -6.36
N GLN A 87 13.70 5.81 -7.09
CA GLN A 87 12.97 6.78 -7.91
C GLN A 87 11.97 7.64 -7.13
N GLY A 88 11.93 7.53 -5.80
CA GLY A 88 10.92 8.10 -4.92
C GLY A 88 10.55 9.56 -5.14
N GLU A 89 11.50 10.40 -5.58
CA GLU A 89 11.28 11.83 -5.85
C GLU A 89 10.47 12.10 -7.13
N ARG A 90 10.38 11.12 -8.03
CA ARG A 90 9.70 11.23 -9.34
C ARG A 90 8.34 10.53 -9.36
N ILE A 91 7.91 9.95 -8.25
CA ILE A 91 6.64 9.21 -8.17
C ILE A 91 5.49 10.21 -8.07
N ALA A 92 4.43 9.94 -8.83
CA ALA A 92 3.23 10.76 -8.83
C ALA A 92 2.68 10.90 -7.40
N GLU A 93 2.39 12.15 -7.02
CA GLU A 93 1.74 12.47 -5.77
C GLU A 93 0.28 12.03 -5.84
N ALA A 94 -0.16 11.24 -4.87
CA ALA A 94 -1.56 10.89 -4.76
C ALA A 94 -2.33 12.10 -4.24
N VAL A 95 -3.27 12.59 -5.04
CA VAL A 95 -4.21 13.62 -4.61
C VAL A 95 -5.05 13.04 -3.49
N GLU A 96 -4.94 13.67 -2.31
CA GLU A 96 -5.71 13.33 -1.13
C GLU A 96 -7.21 13.40 -1.49
N SER A 97 -7.82 12.23 -1.65
CA SER A 97 -9.26 12.13 -1.88
C SER A 97 -9.91 12.42 -0.55
N GLN A 98 -10.28 13.69 -0.34
CA GLN A 98 -10.93 14.25 0.84
C GLN A 98 -11.76 13.19 1.58
N GLN A 99 -11.25 12.69 2.70
CA GLN A 99 -12.14 12.31 3.78
C GLN A 99 -12.61 13.63 4.40
N LEU A 100 -13.68 14.18 3.80
CA LEU A 100 -14.42 15.32 4.32
C LEU A 100 -14.64 15.11 5.82
N SER A 101 -14.23 16.12 6.57
CA SER A 101 -14.69 16.40 7.93
C SER A 101 -16.21 16.30 7.99
N LEU A 102 -16.74 15.20 8.48
CA LEU A 102 -18.11 15.12 8.95
C LEU A 102 -18.12 14.23 10.19
N PHE A 103 -18.17 14.93 11.33
CA PHE A 103 -18.27 14.50 12.73
C PHE A 103 -16.96 14.14 13.44
#